data_AF-A0A1M5ANB5-F1
#
_entry.id   AF-A0A1M5ANB5-F1
#
_cell.length_a   1.000
_cell.length_b   1.000
_cell.length_c   1.000
_cell.angle_alpha   90.00
_cell.angle_beta   90.00
_cell.angle_gamma   90.00
#
_symmetry.space_group_name_H-M   'P 1'
#
loop_
_entity.id
_entity.type
_entity.pdbx_description
1 polymer ?
#
loop_
_entity_poly.entity_id
_entity_poly.type
_entity_poly.pdbx_seq_one_letter_code
_entity_poly.pdbx_strand_id
1 'polypeptide(L)'
;MEELGGEVLTEVEIDGGKIDLLIRYEKQKYLIEIKRNPDPKKYENAKKQLLEYLKRIGLKEGWLIIYSNAIKDFEYITEEENGIKLHIWFIKTNLKVHQKLINLIF
;
A
#
# COMPACT_ATOMS: atom_id res chain seq x y z
N MET A 1 8.04 13.73 -29.88
CA MET A 1 8.41 12.63 -28.95
C MET A 1 7.56 12.84 -27.72
N GLU A 2 6.57 11.97 -27.50
CA GLU A 2 5.82 11.97 -26.23
C GLU A 2 6.84 11.67 -25.12
N GLU A 3 6.86 12.49 -24.07
CA GLU A 3 7.45 12.04 -22.81
C GLU A 3 6.75 10.74 -22.45
N LEU A 4 7.46 9.61 -22.41
CA LEU A 4 6.98 8.38 -21.77
C LEU A 4 6.99 8.62 -20.25
N GLY A 5 6.30 9.68 -19.82
CA GLY A 5 6.29 10.21 -18.47
C GLY A 5 5.54 9.28 -17.54
N GLY A 6 6.08 9.13 -16.33
CA GLY A 6 5.39 8.42 -15.27
C GLY A 6 4.09 9.13 -14.87
N GLU A 7 3.02 8.38 -14.69
CA GLU A 7 1.74 8.84 -14.17
C GLU A 7 1.53 8.24 -12.78
N VAL A 8 1.14 9.06 -11.80
CA VAL A 8 0.70 8.61 -10.48
C VAL A 8 -0.75 8.97 -10.31
N LEU A 9 -1.62 7.97 -10.19
CA LEU A 9 -3.02 8.12 -9.88
C LEU A 9 -3.23 7.75 -8.40
N THR A 10 -3.93 8.61 -7.67
CA THR A 10 -4.23 8.42 -6.24
C THR A 10 -5.68 7.99 -6.05
N GLU A 11 -5.96 7.16 -5.03
CA GLU A 11 -7.31 6.71 -4.67
C GLU A 11 -8.09 6.09 -5.85
N VAL A 12 -7.41 5.26 -6.64
CA VAL A 12 -7.99 4.69 -7.87
C VAL A 12 -9.05 3.67 -7.51
N GLU A 13 -10.25 3.85 -8.05
CA GLU A 13 -11.34 2.88 -7.92
C GLU A 13 -10.98 1.58 -8.65
N ILE A 14 -10.98 0.49 -7.89
CA ILE A 14 -10.86 -0.87 -8.39
C ILE A 14 -12.06 -1.59 -7.82
N ASP A 15 -12.91 -2.14 -8.68
CA ASP A 15 -14.15 -2.83 -8.31
C ASP A 15 -14.02 -3.55 -6.96
N GLY A 16 -14.85 -3.17 -5.97
CA GLY A 16 -14.73 -3.57 -4.57
C GLY A 16 -13.90 -2.65 -3.66
N GLY A 17 -13.47 -1.46 -4.11
CA GLY A 17 -12.92 -0.39 -3.26
C GLY A 17 -11.94 0.53 -3.99
N LYS A 18 -10.94 1.03 -3.26
CA LYS A 18 -9.92 1.96 -3.77
C LYS A 18 -8.53 1.50 -3.35
N ILE A 19 -7.58 1.58 -4.26
CA ILE A 19 -6.14 1.46 -3.96
C ILE A 19 -5.57 2.85 -3.70
N ASP A 20 -4.64 2.97 -2.76
CA ASP A 20 -3.99 4.25 -2.47
C ASP A 20 -3.28 4.84 -3.70
N LEU A 21 -2.45 4.06 -4.39
CA LEU A 21 -1.72 4.51 -5.58
C LEU A 21 -1.71 3.47 -6.72
N LEU A 22 -1.87 3.97 -7.94
CA LEU A 22 -1.52 3.28 -9.18
C LEU A 22 -0.46 4.10 -9.92
N ILE A 23 0.74 3.55 -10.04
CA ILE A 23 1.82 4.15 -10.82
C ILE A 23 1.86 3.49 -12.19
N ARG A 24 1.90 4.30 -13.25
CA ARG A 24 2.20 3.84 -14.60
C ARG A 24 3.54 4.42 -15.01
N TYR A 25 4.47 3.54 -15.37
CA TYR A 25 5.76 3.95 -15.90
C TYR A 25 6.04 3.12 -17.14
N GLU A 26 6.21 3.79 -18.27
CA GLU A 26 6.24 3.16 -19.59
C GLU A 26 5.04 2.23 -19.81
N LYS A 27 5.26 0.93 -20.02
CA LYS A 27 4.22 -0.09 -20.22
C LYS A 27 3.83 -0.84 -18.95
N GLN A 28 4.39 -0.45 -17.80
CA GLN A 28 4.23 -1.15 -16.54
C GLN A 28 3.27 -0.42 -15.59
N LYS A 29 2.57 -1.22 -14.77
CA LYS A 29 1.65 -0.74 -13.74
C LYS A 29 2.10 -1.27 -12.39
N TYR A 30 2.10 -0.41 -11.38
CA TYR A 30 2.46 -0.74 -10.01
C TYR A 30 1.33 -0.32 -9.08
N LEU A 31 0.73 -1.28 -8.38
CA LEU A 31 -0.25 -1.02 -7.32
C LEU A 31 0.48 -0.89 -5.99
N ILE A 32 0.25 0.21 -5.28
CA ILE A 32 0.85 0.46 -3.97
C ILE A 32 -0.24 0.79 -2.96
N GLU A 33 -0.29 0.02 -1.89
CA GLU A 33 -1.11 0.25 -0.70
C GLU A 33 -0.22 0.76 0.43
N ILE A 34 -0.67 1.76 1.19
CA ILE A 34 0.11 2.40 2.25
C ILE A 34 -0.64 2.33 3.58
N LYS A 35 0.04 1.90 4.64
CA LYS A 35 -0.50 1.88 6.01
C LYS A 35 0.46 2.52 7.01
N ARG A 36 -0.11 3.10 8.07
CA ARG A 36 0.64 3.65 9.20
C ARG A 36 0.22 2.96 10.49
N ASN A 37 1.21 2.43 11.22
CA ASN A 37 1.04 1.69 12.47
C ASN A 37 -0.20 0.75 12.45
N PRO A 38 -0.36 -0.11 11.42
CA PRO A 38 -1.48 -1.02 11.40
C PRO A 38 -1.38 -1.99 12.59
N ASP A 39 -2.50 -2.23 13.25
CA ASP A 39 -2.62 -3.40 14.13
C ASP A 39 -2.57 -4.70 13.27
N PRO A 40 -2.34 -5.88 13.89
CA PRO A 40 -2.22 -7.13 13.14
C PRO A 40 -3.42 -7.44 12.23
N LYS A 41 -4.63 -7.07 12.65
CA LYS A 41 -5.84 -7.30 11.85
C LYS A 41 -5.86 -6.39 10.62
N LYS A 42 -5.51 -5.10 10.77
CA LYS A 42 -5.41 -4.15 9.66
C LYS A 42 -4.30 -4.52 8.68
N TYR A 43 -3.18 -5.05 9.18
CA TYR A 43 -2.10 -5.57 8.34
C TYR A 43 -2.59 -6.71 7.44
N GLU A 44 -3.20 -7.74 8.03
CA GLU A 44 -3.71 -8.88 7.27
C GLU A 44 -4.83 -8.48 6.30
N ASN A 45 -5.70 -7.55 6.69
CA ASN A 45 -6.74 -7.03 5.79
C ASN A 45 -6.15 -6.29 4.59
N ALA A 46 -5.11 -5.47 4.80
CA ALA A 46 -4.43 -4.75 3.71
C ALA A 46 -3.78 -5.71 2.71
N LYS A 47 -3.13 -6.79 3.20
CA LYS A 47 -2.58 -7.84 2.32
C LYS A 47 -3.67 -8.51 1.49
N LYS A 48 -4.76 -8.94 2.11
CA LYS A 48 -5.89 -9.60 1.41
C LYS A 48 -6.50 -8.69 0.34
N GLN A 49 -6.74 -7.44 0.70
CA GLN A 49 -7.28 -6.44 -0.23
C GLN A 49 -6.35 -6.23 -1.43
N LEU A 50 -5.05 -6.05 -1.19
CA LEU A 50 -4.07 -5.87 -2.27
C LEU A 50 -4.00 -7.10 -3.18
N LEU A 51 -4.01 -8.32 -2.63
CA LEU A 51 -4.08 -9.56 -3.42
C LEU A 51 -5.34 -9.62 -4.28
N GLU A 52 -6.51 -9.25 -3.75
CA GLU A 52 -7.75 -9.21 -4.51
C GLU A 52 -7.69 -8.20 -5.67
N TYR A 53 -7.13 -7.02 -5.43
CA TYR A 53 -6.97 -6.01 -6.48
C TYR A 53 -6.03 -6.46 -7.58
N LEU A 54 -4.88 -7.05 -7.22
CA LEU A 54 -3.92 -7.63 -8.17
C LEU A 54 -4.60 -8.71 -9.03
N LYS A 55 -5.37 -9.61 -8.42
CA LYS A 55 -6.16 -10.64 -9.11
C LYS A 55 -7.16 -10.01 -10.09
N ARG A 56 -7.93 -9.00 -9.68
CA ARG A 56 -8.94 -8.33 -10.52
C ARG A 56 -8.35 -7.65 -11.75
N ILE A 57 -7.19 -7.02 -11.62
CA ILE A 57 -6.58 -6.27 -12.74
C ILE A 57 -5.50 -7.06 -13.50
N GLY A 58 -5.30 -8.33 -13.15
CA GLY A 58 -4.38 -9.24 -13.84
C GLY A 58 -2.89 -8.95 -13.61
N LEU A 59 -2.54 -8.25 -12.52
CA LEU A 59 -1.14 -8.01 -12.15
C LEU A 59 -0.59 -9.16 -11.28
N LYS A 60 0.70 -9.41 -11.39
CA LYS A 60 1.42 -10.46 -10.65
C LYS A 60 2.20 -9.94 -9.46
N GLU A 61 2.37 -8.63 -9.35
CA GLU A 61 3.17 -8.00 -8.30
C GLU A 61 2.48 -6.75 -7.76
N GLY A 62 2.52 -6.55 -6.45
CA GLY A 62 2.04 -5.34 -5.77
C GLY A 62 2.86 -5.00 -4.54
N TRP A 63 2.74 -3.75 -4.08
CA TRP A 63 3.57 -3.21 -3.00
C TRP A 63 2.69 -2.79 -1.82
N LEU A 64 3.05 -3.26 -0.62
CA LEU A 64 2.47 -2.80 0.64
C LEU A 64 3.55 -2.05 1.42
N ILE A 65 3.34 -0.75 1.63
CA ILE A 65 4.27 0.11 2.36
C ILE A 65 3.71 0.39 3.75
N ILE A 66 4.44 0.00 4.78
CA ILE A 66 4.04 0.12 6.18
C ILE A 66 4.99 1.05 6.89
N TYR A 67 4.47 2.20 7.29
CA TYR A 67 5.18 3.10 8.19
C TYR A 67 4.87 2.74 9.64
N SER A 68 5.87 2.32 10.43
CA SER A 68 5.66 2.00 11.85
C SER A 68 6.73 2.58 12.76
N ASN A 69 6.34 3.03 13.96
CA ASN A 69 7.28 3.43 15.00
C ASN A 69 7.88 2.23 15.76
N ALA A 70 7.32 1.03 15.58
CA ALA A 70 7.81 -0.20 16.18
C ALA A 70 9.00 -0.82 15.41
N ILE A 71 9.25 -0.37 14.18
CA ILE A 71 10.36 -0.84 13.34
C ILE A 71 11.64 -0.11 13.73
N LYS A 72 12.78 -0.82 13.77
CA LYS A 72 14.09 -0.25 14.14
C LYS A 72 14.63 0.75 13.11
N ASP A 73 14.51 0.42 11.82
CA ASP A 73 14.93 1.25 10.68
C ASP A 73 14.09 0.94 9.43
N PHE A 74 14.36 -0.19 8.76
CA PHE A 74 13.51 -0.73 7.72
C PHE A 74 13.63 -2.25 7.66
N GLU A 75 12.64 -2.90 7.06
CA GLU A 75 12.64 -4.32 6.73
C GLU A 75 11.89 -4.53 5.40
N TYR A 76 12.35 -5.48 4.60
CA TYR A 76 11.71 -5.85 3.35
C TYR A 76 11.50 -7.36 3.33
N ILE A 77 10.27 -7.77 3.05
CA ILE A 77 9.92 -9.18 2.86
C ILE A 77 9.10 -9.34 1.58
N THR A 78 9.05 -10.58 1.10
CA THR A 78 8.12 -10.99 0.05
C THR A 78 7.22 -12.09 0.55
N GLU A 79 5.94 -11.99 0.23
CA GLU A 79 4.98 -13.09 0.37
C GLU A 79 4.46 -13.45 -1.03
N GLU A 80 4.19 -14.73 -1.30
CA GLU A 80 3.65 -15.18 -2.58
C GLU A 80 2.45 -16.11 -2.34
N GLU A 81 1.34 -15.80 -3.01
CA GLU A 81 0.12 -16.60 -2.95
C GLU A 81 -0.44 -16.75 -4.37
N ASN A 82 -0.70 -17.98 -4.81
CA ASN A 82 -1.32 -18.25 -6.11
C ASN A 82 -0.60 -17.58 -7.31
N GLY A 83 0.73 -17.50 -7.27
CA GLY A 83 1.56 -16.87 -8.30
C GLY A 83 1.46 -15.34 -8.35
N ILE A 84 0.98 -14.71 -7.28
CA ILE A 84 1.00 -13.26 -7.07
C ILE A 84 1.95 -12.96 -5.92
N LYS A 85 2.93 -12.09 -6.17
CA LYS A 85 3.93 -11.67 -5.20
C LYS A 85 3.56 -10.32 -4.59
N LEU A 86 3.62 -10.25 -3.27
CA LEU A 86 3.58 -9.00 -2.53
C LEU A 86 4.99 -8.60 -2.11
N HIS A 87 5.36 -7.36 -2.40
CA HIS A 87 6.55 -6.70 -1.90
C HIS A 87 6.15 -5.85 -0.68
N ILE A 88 6.61 -6.23 0.51
CA ILE A 88 6.19 -5.57 1.75
C ILE A 88 7.39 -4.81 2.33
N TRP A 89 7.24 -3.49 2.41
CA TRP A 89 8.25 -2.60 2.98
C TRP A 89 7.79 -2.10 4.32
N PHE A 90 8.54 -2.43 5.35
CA PHE A 90 8.41 -1.87 6.69
C PHE A 90 9.40 -0.73 6.81
N ILE A 91 8.93 0.50 7.03
CA ILE A 91 9.73 1.71 7.12
C ILE A 91 9.49 2.36 8.47
N LYS A 92 10.55 2.67 9.21
CA LYS A 92 10.44 3.40 10.47
C LYS A 92 9.82 4.77 10.23
N THR A 93 8.85 5.14 11.06
CA THR A 93 8.36 6.51 11.13
C THR A 93 8.37 7.02 12.56
N ASN A 94 8.85 8.25 12.75
CA ASN A 94 8.79 8.96 14.03
C ASN A 94 7.63 9.98 14.07
N LEU A 95 6.73 9.94 13.08
CA LEU A 95 5.59 10.83 13.06
C LEU A 95 4.73 10.58 14.29
N LYS A 96 4.49 11.62 15.10
CA LYS A 96 3.54 11.58 16.22
C LYS A 96 2.15 11.33 15.65
N VAL A 97 1.38 10.41 16.24
CA VAL A 97 -0.06 10.32 15.94
C VAL A 97 -0.64 11.65 16.39
N HIS A 98 -1.23 12.42 15.47
CA HIS A 98 -1.82 13.69 15.87
C HIS A 98 -3.05 13.36 16.72
N GLN A 99 -2.96 13.60 18.02
CA GLN A 99 -4.03 13.40 19.00
C GLN A 99 -5.15 14.45 18.84
N LYS A 100 -5.51 14.84 17.60
CA LYS A 100 -6.71 15.66 17.35
C LYS A 100 -7.87 14.73 17.09
N LEU A 101 -8.53 14.32 18.18
CA LEU A 101 -9.96 13.98 18.30
C LEU A 101 -10.24 13.46 19.73
N ILE A 102 -9.80 14.19 20.76
CA ILE A 102 -10.25 13.95 22.14
C ILE A 102 -10.96 15.19 22.75
N ASN A 103 -10.89 16.38 22.13
CA ASN A 103 -11.55 17.58 22.68
C ASN A 103 -12.75 18.03 21.84
N LEU A 104 -13.76 17.17 21.71
CA LEU A 104 -15.09 17.57 21.23
C LEU A 104 -16.21 16.92 22.06
N ILE A 105 -15.92 16.73 23.35
CA ILE A 105 -16.93 16.51 24.39
C ILE A 105 -16.56 17.42 25.57
N PHE A 106 -16.83 18.71 25.41
CA PHE A 106 -17.10 19.65 26.49
C PHE A 106 -18.33 20.45 26.07
#